data_AF-A0ABD5F8C2-F1
#
_entry.id   AF-A0ABD5F8C2-F1
#
_cell.length_a   1.000
_cell.length_b   1.000
_cell.length_c   1.000
_cell.angle_alpha   90.00
_cell.angle_beta   90.00
_cell.angle_gamma   90.00
#
_symmetry.space_group_name_H-M   'P 1'
#
loop_
_entity.id
_entity.type
_entity.pdbx_description
1 polymer ?
#
loop_
_entity_poly.entity_id
_entity_poly.type
_entity_poly.pdbx_seq_one_letter_code
_entity_poly.pdbx_strand_id
1 'polypeptide(L)'
;MKIEEKYTLKKPFAISYYLLLFIGFLLTIGRWLSVPIPGFVVINAEIHSHISNFSLSLIFYLSIGTFWLLSDVKFRYITILGGVLLAGNLLCETLMGFMNTPDIIDALYGAVGTLIAFVYLIAAFKSGLVPAKSKETD
;
A
#
# COMPACT_ATOMS: atom_id res chain seq x y z
N MET A 1 18.36 -13.04 -11.81
CA MET A 1 18.96 -12.06 -10.89
C MET A 1 18.53 -12.44 -9.48
N LYS A 2 19.43 -12.90 -8.61
CA LYS A 2 19.10 -13.08 -7.19
C LYS A 2 19.06 -11.68 -6.58
N ILE A 3 17.88 -11.23 -6.16
CA ILE A 3 17.74 -10.01 -5.38
C ILE A 3 17.91 -10.45 -3.94
N GLU A 4 19.09 -10.22 -3.38
CA GLU A 4 19.38 -10.52 -1.98
C GLU A 4 18.97 -9.32 -1.12
N GLU A 5 18.24 -9.58 -0.03
CA GLU A 5 17.88 -8.54 0.94
C GLU A 5 19.15 -8.02 1.62
N LYS A 6 19.49 -6.76 1.37
CA LYS A 6 20.67 -6.10 1.95
C LYS A 6 20.39 -5.54 3.33
N TYR A 7 19.13 -5.17 3.58
CA TYR A 7 18.67 -4.58 4.82
C TYR A 7 17.52 -5.40 5.42
N THR A 8 17.31 -5.19 6.71
CA THR A 8 16.11 -5.59 7.45
C THR A 8 15.51 -4.37 8.14
N LEU A 9 14.24 -4.46 8.53
CA LEU A 9 13.58 -3.40 9.30
C LEU A 9 13.89 -3.52 10.79
N LYS A 10 14.09 -2.39 11.46
CA LYS A 10 14.02 -2.30 12.93
C LYS A 10 12.64 -2.77 13.39
N LYS A 11 12.59 -3.38 14.59
CA LYS A 11 11.35 -3.90 15.21
C LYS A 11 10.13 -2.97 15.09
N PRO A 12 10.18 -1.67 15.48
CA PRO A 12 9.01 -0.80 15.37
C PRO A 12 8.51 -0.64 13.93
N PHE A 13 9.42 -0.51 12.95
CA PHE A 13 9.06 -0.39 11.54
C PHE A 13 8.50 -1.69 10.97
N ALA A 14 9.01 -2.84 11.41
CA ALA A 14 8.46 -4.15 11.04
C ALA A 14 7.03 -4.32 11.61
N ILE A 15 6.81 -3.95 12.87
CA ILE A 15 5.48 -3.98 13.49
C ILE A 15 4.51 -3.07 12.74
N SER A 16 4.90 -1.82 12.47
CA SER A 16 4.08 -0.89 11.70
C SER A 16 3.78 -1.39 10.28
N TYR A 17 4.75 -2.01 9.61
CA TYR A 17 4.55 -2.61 8.28
C TYR A 17 3.47 -3.71 8.32
N TYR A 18 3.62 -4.69 9.21
CA TYR A 18 2.67 -5.79 9.31
C TYR A 18 1.30 -5.31 9.78
N LEU A 19 1.24 -4.32 10.67
CA LEU A 19 -0.02 -3.71 11.10
C LEU A 19 -0.75 -3.02 9.94
N LEU A 20 -0.03 -2.22 9.14
CA LEU A 20 -0.62 -1.55 7.98
C LEU A 20 -1.09 -2.55 6.92
N LEU A 21 -0.30 -3.59 6.64
CA LEU A 21 -0.73 -4.68 5.76
C LEU A 21 -1.96 -5.39 6.30
N PHE A 22 -1.96 -5.74 7.59
CA PHE A 22 -3.09 -6.41 8.23
C PHE A 22 -4.37 -5.57 8.13
N ILE A 23 -4.29 -4.26 8.40
CA ILE A 23 -5.40 -3.33 8.22
C ILE A 23 -5.87 -3.33 6.75
N GLY A 24 -4.95 -3.19 5.79
CA GLY A 24 -5.29 -3.25 4.37
C GLY A 24 -5.99 -4.55 3.98
N PHE A 25 -5.52 -5.69 4.47
CA PHE A 25 -6.13 -6.99 4.21
C PHE A 25 -7.52 -7.11 4.83
N LEU A 26 -7.69 -6.70 6.10
CA LEU A 26 -9.00 -6.70 6.76
C LEU A 26 -10.02 -5.84 6.02
N LEU A 27 -9.61 -4.66 5.54
CA LEU A 27 -10.49 -3.77 4.77
C LEU A 27 -10.87 -4.38 3.43
N THR A 28 -9.93 -5.02 2.74
CA THR A 28 -10.17 -5.72 1.47
C THR A 28 -11.13 -6.89 1.64
N ILE A 29 -10.88 -7.74 2.66
CA ILE A 29 -11.77 -8.86 3.00
C ILE A 29 -13.14 -8.34 3.39
N GLY A 30 -13.21 -7.32 4.25
CA GLY A 30 -14.47 -6.70 4.65
C GLY A 30 -15.27 -6.24 3.45
N ARG A 31 -14.63 -5.58 2.48
CA ARG A 31 -15.31 -5.20 1.23
C ARG A 31 -15.87 -6.43 0.49
N TRP A 32 -15.09 -7.50 0.39
CA TRP A 32 -15.47 -8.72 -0.31
C TRP A 32 -16.54 -9.55 0.41
N LEU A 33 -16.67 -9.45 1.73
CA LEU A 33 -17.72 -10.15 2.50
C LEU A 33 -19.14 -9.71 2.11
N SER A 34 -19.29 -8.52 1.52
CA SER A 34 -20.58 -8.08 0.94
C SER A 34 -21.09 -8.96 -0.21
N VAL A 35 -20.20 -9.71 -0.87
CA VAL A 35 -20.56 -10.62 -1.97
C VAL A 35 -21.35 -11.84 -1.45
N PRO A 36 -20.84 -12.63 -0.49
CA PRO A 36 -21.59 -13.76 0.08
C PRO A 36 -22.62 -13.36 1.16
N ILE A 37 -22.50 -12.17 1.77
CA ILE A 37 -23.38 -11.72 2.86
C ILE A 37 -24.08 -10.43 2.44
N PRO A 38 -25.27 -10.53 1.82
CA PRO A 38 -26.05 -9.35 1.42
C PRO A 38 -26.34 -8.45 2.64
N GLY A 39 -26.01 -7.17 2.53
CA GLY A 39 -26.20 -6.18 3.59
C GLY A 39 -24.99 -5.97 4.53
N PHE A 40 -23.91 -6.76 4.39
CA PHE A 40 -22.66 -6.44 5.06
C PHE A 40 -22.04 -5.18 4.47
N VAL A 41 -21.80 -4.18 5.32
CA VAL A 41 -21.22 -2.89 4.93
C VAL A 41 -20.06 -2.57 5.87
N VAL A 42 -18.93 -2.14 5.30
CA VAL A 42 -17.75 -1.73 6.06
C VAL A 42 -17.94 -0.28 6.47
N ILE A 43 -18.17 -0.05 7.77
CA ILE A 43 -18.37 1.27 8.40
C ILE A 43 -19.64 1.99 7.94
N ASN A 44 -19.74 2.36 6.65
CA ASN A 44 -20.93 2.93 6.03
C ASN A 44 -20.88 2.70 4.50
N ALA A 45 -21.97 3.01 3.79
CA ALA A 45 -22.08 2.74 2.36
C ALA A 45 -21.01 3.44 1.52
N GLU A 46 -20.71 4.71 1.81
CA GLU A 46 -19.72 5.53 1.12
C GLU A 46 -18.30 4.96 1.27
N ILE A 47 -17.89 4.65 2.51
CA ILE A 47 -16.58 4.05 2.74
C ILE A 47 -16.53 2.69 2.05
N HIS A 48 -17.60 1.90 2.18
CA HIS A 48 -17.63 0.58 1.60
C HIS A 48 -17.47 0.57 0.08
N SER A 49 -18.06 1.52 -0.67
CA SER A 49 -17.88 1.59 -2.13
C SER A 49 -16.42 1.79 -2.52
N HIS A 50 -15.67 2.61 -1.79
CA HIS A 50 -14.33 3.07 -2.19
C HIS A 50 -13.16 2.42 -1.42
N ILE A 51 -13.44 1.66 -0.36
CA ILE A 51 -12.40 1.15 0.54
C ILE A 51 -11.39 0.20 -0.15
N SER A 52 -11.80 -0.47 -1.24
CA SER A 52 -10.89 -1.33 -2.02
C SER A 52 -9.79 -0.53 -2.71
N ASN A 53 -10.07 0.66 -3.24
CA ASN A 53 -9.07 1.51 -3.88
C ASN A 53 -8.02 1.98 -2.87
N PHE A 54 -8.48 2.37 -1.67
CA PHE A 54 -7.60 2.67 -0.54
C PHE A 54 -6.74 1.47 -0.14
N SER A 55 -7.38 0.31 0.13
CA SER A 55 -6.70 -0.84 0.72
C SER A 55 -5.71 -1.49 -0.24
N LEU A 56 -6.07 -1.60 -1.52
CA LEU A 56 -5.19 -2.14 -2.54
C LEU A 56 -4.00 -1.22 -2.78
N SER A 57 -4.22 0.09 -2.92
CA SER A 57 -3.12 1.06 -3.08
C SER A 57 -2.15 1.02 -1.91
N LEU A 58 -2.67 0.93 -0.68
CA LEU A 58 -1.87 0.78 0.54
C LEU A 58 -1.03 -0.52 0.51
N ILE A 59 -1.66 -1.67 0.28
CA ILE A 59 -0.99 -2.98 0.26
C ILE A 59 0.08 -3.02 -0.84
N PHE A 60 -0.30 -2.69 -2.09
CA PHE A 60 0.62 -2.75 -3.22
C PHE A 60 1.87 -1.90 -2.99
N TYR A 61 1.66 -0.66 -2.54
CA TYR A 61 2.79 0.23 -2.35
C TYR A 61 3.68 -0.18 -1.17
N LEU A 62 3.07 -0.61 -0.04
CA LEU A 62 3.83 -1.10 1.11
C LEU A 62 4.63 -2.34 0.74
N SER A 63 4.02 -3.33 0.08
CA SER A 63 4.68 -4.59 -0.26
C SER A 63 5.84 -4.38 -1.23
N ILE A 64 5.59 -3.74 -2.38
CA ILE A 64 6.62 -3.54 -3.41
C ILE A 64 7.66 -2.53 -2.92
N GLY A 65 7.21 -1.42 -2.32
CA GLY A 65 8.08 -0.37 -1.83
C GLY A 65 9.01 -0.85 -0.73
N THR A 66 8.51 -1.65 0.23
CA THR A 66 9.34 -2.22 1.30
C THR A 66 10.31 -3.27 0.73
N PHE A 67 9.85 -4.14 -0.16
CA PHE A 67 10.73 -5.11 -0.83
C PHE A 67 11.89 -4.43 -1.56
N TRP A 68 11.61 -3.37 -2.33
CA TRP A 68 12.63 -2.56 -3.00
C TRP A 68 13.57 -1.87 -2.02
N LEU A 69 13.03 -1.34 -0.92
CA LEU A 69 13.81 -0.69 0.12
C LEU A 69 14.80 -1.65 0.78
N LEU A 70 14.37 -2.88 1.10
CA LEU A 70 15.23 -3.92 1.68
C LEU A 70 16.29 -4.43 0.70
N SER A 71 15.99 -4.35 -0.59
CA SER A 71 16.88 -4.74 -1.70
C SER A 71 17.84 -3.61 -2.13
N ASP A 72 17.92 -2.51 -1.39
CA ASP A 72 18.78 -1.35 -1.69
C ASP A 72 18.48 -0.66 -3.04
N VAL A 73 17.24 -0.76 -3.51
CA VAL A 73 16.78 0.00 -4.67
C VAL A 73 16.74 1.49 -4.31
N LYS A 74 17.29 2.34 -5.19
CA LYS A 74 17.29 3.80 -4.98
C LYS A 74 15.88 4.31 -4.69
N PHE A 75 15.74 5.09 -3.62
CA PHE A 75 14.44 5.62 -3.16
C PHE A 75 13.68 6.39 -4.26
N ARG A 76 14.39 7.00 -5.22
CA ARG A 76 13.77 7.64 -6.40
C ARG A 76 12.80 6.72 -7.16
N TYR A 77 13.12 5.43 -7.28
CA TYR A 77 12.26 4.47 -7.98
C TYR A 77 11.03 4.13 -7.15
N ILE A 78 11.18 4.07 -5.82
CA ILE A 78 10.06 3.93 -4.88
C ILE A 78 9.14 5.16 -5.00
N THR A 79 9.68 6.38 -5.10
CA THR A 79 8.88 7.59 -5.33
C THR A 79 8.15 7.54 -6.69
N ILE A 80 8.82 7.11 -7.76
CA ILE A 80 8.20 6.93 -9.08
C ILE A 80 7.05 5.93 -9.00
N LEU A 81 7.21 4.80 -8.29
CA LEU A 81 6.14 3.83 -8.08
C LEU A 81 4.91 4.46 -7.42
N GLY A 82 5.10 5.32 -6.41
CA GLY A 82 4.01 6.09 -5.81
C GLY A 82 3.31 6.99 -6.81
N GLY A 83 4.08 7.71 -7.64
CA GLY A 83 3.53 8.51 -8.73
C GLY A 83 2.74 7.69 -9.75
N VAL A 84 3.22 6.50 -10.10
CA VAL A 84 2.52 5.54 -10.98
C VAL A 84 1.23 5.05 -10.35
N LEU A 85 1.19 4.79 -9.04
CA LEU A 85 -0.04 4.40 -8.34
C LEU A 85 -1.06 5.54 -8.28
N LEU A 86 -0.62 6.78 -8.04
CA LEU A 86 -1.50 7.95 -8.10
C LEU A 86 -2.09 8.14 -9.50
N ALA A 87 -1.23 8.08 -10.53
CA ALA A 87 -1.66 8.16 -11.91
C ALA A 87 -2.60 6.98 -12.25
N GLY A 88 -2.27 5.76 -11.83
CA GLY A 88 -3.08 4.57 -12.05
C GLY A 88 -4.49 4.71 -11.47
N ASN A 89 -4.61 5.14 -10.20
CA ASN A 89 -5.91 5.40 -9.59
C ASN A 89 -6.70 6.47 -10.37
N LEU A 90 -6.06 7.57 -10.80
CA LEU A 90 -6.72 8.59 -11.59
C LEU A 90 -7.16 8.08 -12.98
N LEU A 91 -6.31 7.31 -13.67
CA LEU A 91 -6.59 6.79 -15.02
C LEU A 91 -7.67 5.71 -15.00
N CYS A 92 -7.68 4.83 -13.98
CA CYS A 92 -8.73 3.84 -13.78
C CYS A 92 -10.10 4.52 -13.68
N GLU A 93 -10.22 5.59 -12.90
CA GLU A 93 -11.50 6.27 -12.71
C GLU A 93 -11.88 7.21 -13.86
N THR A 94 -10.91 7.85 -14.52
CA THR A 94 -11.19 8.89 -15.54
C THR A 94 -11.15 8.40 -16.99
N LEU A 95 -10.25 7.48 -17.35
CA LEU A 95 -10.06 7.03 -18.74
C LEU A 95 -10.70 5.68 -19.01
N MET A 96 -10.86 4.81 -18.02
CA MET A 96 -11.72 3.62 -18.18
C MET A 96 -13.22 3.97 -18.12
N GLY A 97 -13.56 5.26 -18.26
CA GLY A 97 -14.93 5.78 -18.31
C GLY A 97 -15.80 5.27 -19.47
N PHE A 98 -15.24 4.50 -20.41
CA PHE A 98 -16.04 3.68 -21.32
C PHE A 98 -16.76 2.51 -20.60
N MET A 99 -16.35 2.17 -19.37
CA MET A 99 -16.93 1.13 -18.51
C MET A 99 -17.56 1.67 -17.21
N ASN A 100 -17.21 2.88 -16.75
CA ASN A 100 -17.71 3.43 -15.47
C ASN A 100 -18.00 4.95 -15.53
N THR A 101 -18.88 5.46 -14.67
CA THR A 101 -19.03 6.92 -14.47
C THR A 101 -17.79 7.45 -13.77
N PRO A 102 -17.17 8.58 -14.18
CA PRO A 102 -15.99 9.10 -13.50
C PRO A 102 -16.25 9.37 -12.02
N ASP A 103 -15.55 8.64 -11.14
CA ASP A 103 -15.66 8.78 -9.69
C ASP A 103 -14.33 9.28 -9.10
N ILE A 104 -14.29 10.58 -8.79
CA ILE A 104 -13.11 11.22 -8.23
C ILE A 104 -12.87 10.77 -6.78
N ILE A 105 -13.93 10.34 -6.07
CA ILE A 105 -13.81 9.89 -4.68
C ILE A 105 -13.02 8.59 -4.63
N ASP A 106 -13.23 7.69 -5.58
CA ASP A 106 -12.44 6.46 -5.70
C ASP A 106 -10.94 6.72 -5.86
N ALA A 107 -10.59 7.64 -6.77
CA ALA A 107 -9.20 8.05 -6.98
C ALA A 107 -8.59 8.71 -5.72
N LEU A 108 -9.40 9.47 -4.96
CA LEU A 108 -8.98 10.06 -3.69
C LEU A 108 -8.68 8.99 -2.64
N TYR A 109 -9.53 7.98 -2.48
CA TYR A 109 -9.29 6.89 -1.54
C TYR A 109 -7.99 6.15 -1.87
N GLY A 110 -7.76 5.83 -3.15
CA GLY A 110 -6.50 5.26 -3.61
C GLY A 110 -5.28 6.16 -3.34
N ALA A 111 -5.43 7.47 -3.54
CA ALA A 111 -4.38 8.44 -3.23
C ALA A 111 -4.05 8.50 -1.73
N VAL A 112 -5.05 8.46 -0.85
CA VAL A 112 -4.82 8.43 0.61
C VAL A 112 -4.08 7.15 1.01
N GLY A 113 -4.48 5.98 0.49
CA GLY A 113 -3.77 4.72 0.75
C GLY A 113 -2.31 4.77 0.29
N THR A 114 -2.07 5.34 -0.89
CA THR A 114 -0.73 5.57 -1.44
C THR A 114 0.09 6.52 -0.56
N LEU A 115 -0.50 7.62 -0.09
CA LEU A 115 0.17 8.61 0.75
C LEU A 115 0.58 8.01 2.11
N ILE A 116 -0.29 7.24 2.75
CA ILE A 116 0.03 6.56 4.01
C ILE A 116 1.22 5.60 3.82
N ALA A 117 1.20 4.79 2.77
CA ALA A 117 2.33 3.92 2.44
C ALA A 117 3.61 4.72 2.19
N PHE A 118 3.52 5.84 1.46
CA PHE A 118 4.67 6.68 1.17
C PHE A 118 5.31 7.28 2.42
N VAL A 119 4.50 7.79 3.34
CA VAL A 119 4.95 8.31 4.63
C VAL A 119 5.69 7.24 5.41
N TYR A 120 5.14 6.03 5.47
CA TYR A 120 5.80 4.87 6.08
C TYR A 120 7.16 4.59 5.41
N LEU A 121 7.21 4.52 4.07
CA LEU A 121 8.43 4.21 3.31
C LEU A 121 9.52 5.28 3.50
N ILE A 122 9.17 6.56 3.55
CA ILE A 122 10.11 7.64 3.87
C ILE A 122 10.68 7.45 5.27
N ALA A 123 9.82 7.18 6.27
CA ALA A 123 10.25 6.99 7.63
C ALA A 123 11.18 5.76 7.75
N ALA A 124 10.81 4.65 7.10
CA ALA A 124 11.61 3.43 7.05
C ALA A 124 12.97 3.67 6.37
N PHE A 125 13.01 4.39 5.25
CA PHE A 125 14.25 4.74 4.57
C PHE A 125 15.18 5.59 5.44
N LYS A 126 14.63 6.59 6.14
CA LYS A 126 15.41 7.54 6.94
C LYS A 126 15.98 6.92 8.22
N SER A 127 15.23 6.05 8.89
CA SER A 127 15.60 5.61 10.24
C SER A 127 15.28 4.15 10.57
N GLY A 128 14.65 3.42 9.66
CA GLY A 128 14.14 2.06 9.90
C GLY A 128 15.01 0.91 9.38
N LEU A 129 16.05 1.17 8.58
CA LEU A 129 16.89 0.12 7.99
C LEU A 129 18.07 -0.30 8.89
N VAL A 130 18.37 -1.60 8.89
CA VAL A 130 19.53 -2.23 9.57
C VAL A 130 20.18 -3.22 8.59
N PRO A 131 21.51 -3.26 8.44
CA PRO A 131 22.18 -4.22 7.55
C PRO A 131 21.82 -5.68 7.90
N ALA A 132 21.51 -6.51 6.90
CA ALA A 132 21.09 -7.90 7.14
C ALA A 132 22.17 -8.76 7.83
N LYS A 133 23.45 -8.46 7.62
CA LYS A 133 24.59 -9.16 8.23
C LYS A 133 24.77 -8.93 9.73
N SER A 134 24.08 -7.95 10.34
CA SER A 134 24.24 -7.69 11.78
C SER A 134 23.39 -8.61 12.68
N LYS A 135 22.54 -9.47 12.12
CA LYS A 135 21.67 -10.39 12.88
C LYS A 135 22.29 -11.75 13.21
N GLU A 136 23.51 -12.04 12.75
CA GLU A 136 24.21 -13.30 13.07
C GLU A 136 24.93 -13.29 14.43
N THR A 137 24.88 -12.17 15.17
CA THR A 137 25.64 -11.98 16.42
C THR A 137 24.82 -11.65 17.67
N ASP A 138 23.48 -11.69 17.61
CA ASP A 138 22.60 -11.48 18.77
C ASP A 138 21.82 -12.74 19.16
#